data_AF-A0A8T3CRB9-F1
#
_entry.id   AF-A0A8T3CRB9-F1
#
_cell.length_a   1.000
_cell.length_b   1.000
_cell.length_c   1.000
_cell.angle_alpha   90.00
_cell.angle_beta   90.00
_cell.angle_gamma   90.00
#
_symmetry.space_group_name_H-M   'P 1'
#
loop_
_entity.id
_entity.type
_entity.pdbx_description
1 polymer ?
#
loop_
_entity_poly.entity_id
_entity_poly.type
_entity_poly.pdbx_seq_one_letter_code
_entity_poly.pdbx_strand_id
1 'polypeptide(L)'
;MGDHAVESDGNGEAALLKIFVFQGNYNIARGKLHSRRGGRMLLTLLRLGKGISGKQWIGKHRRPRAVTWQMKRNVIQRLEREAENEYWLSRPYMTPEQEMGHAAERRLQNWESIKAAKAAKFPEHKYITDHLNHLKITKTWSS
;
A
#
# COMPACT_ATOMS: atom_id res chain seq x y z
N MET A 1 -7.84 51.15 21.81
CA MET A 1 -9.06 51.00 22.62
C MET A 1 -9.67 49.64 22.29
N GLY A 2 -9.47 48.57 23.04
CA GLY A 2 -8.61 48.34 24.19
C GLY A 2 -8.07 46.90 24.08
N ASP A 3 -6.82 46.76 24.47
CA ASP A 3 -6.14 45.50 24.68
C ASP A 3 -6.74 44.77 25.88
N HIS A 4 -6.93 43.46 25.79
CA HIS A 4 -6.83 42.56 26.94
C HIS A 4 -6.33 41.19 26.46
N ALA A 5 -5.01 41.07 26.43
CA ALA A 5 -4.32 39.81 26.62
C ALA A 5 -4.64 39.27 28.03
N VAL A 6 -4.93 37.98 28.14
CA VAL A 6 -4.81 37.23 29.39
C VAL A 6 -3.81 36.12 29.12
N GLU A 7 -2.59 36.39 29.55
CA GLU A 7 -1.47 35.48 29.67
C GLU A 7 -1.15 35.42 31.17
N SER A 8 -1.24 34.23 31.78
CA SER A 8 -0.43 33.84 32.96
C SER A 8 -0.71 32.38 33.33
N ASP A 9 0.18 31.50 32.87
CA ASP A 9 1.03 30.61 33.66
C ASP A 9 0.47 29.87 34.89
N GLY A 10 0.75 28.56 34.92
CA GLY A 10 0.56 27.72 36.09
C GLY A 10 0.92 26.26 35.87
N ASN A 11 2.16 25.98 35.50
CA ASN A 11 2.75 24.63 35.62
C ASN A 11 2.68 24.16 37.07
N GLY A 12 2.11 22.97 37.31
CA GLY A 12 2.31 22.25 38.56
C GLY A 12 1.15 21.32 38.91
N GLU A 13 1.48 20.03 39.10
CA GLU A 13 0.66 19.07 39.86
C GLU A 13 -0.49 18.34 39.16
N ALA A 14 -0.17 17.47 38.19
CA ALA A 14 -0.76 16.13 38.13
C ALA A 14 0.07 15.17 37.26
N ALA A 15 1.39 15.25 37.39
CA ALA A 15 2.31 14.25 36.86
C ALA A 15 2.45 13.07 37.83
N LEU A 16 1.38 12.42 38.28
CA LEU A 16 1.47 11.20 39.11
C LEU A 16 0.24 10.29 38.93
N LEU A 17 0.27 9.45 37.90
CA LEU A 17 0.10 8.00 38.04
C LEU A 17 0.56 7.31 36.76
N LYS A 18 1.90 7.16 36.68
CA LYS A 18 2.53 6.11 35.90
C LYS A 18 2.05 4.77 36.47
N ILE A 19 1.08 4.13 35.83
CA ILE A 19 0.92 2.68 35.98
C ILE A 19 1.86 2.04 34.96
N PHE A 20 3.10 1.88 35.40
CA PHE A 20 4.13 1.08 34.76
C PHE A 20 4.26 -0.22 35.53
N VAL A 21 3.54 -1.26 35.13
CA VAL A 21 3.69 -2.67 35.53
C VAL A 21 3.05 -3.44 34.36
N PHE A 22 3.68 -4.31 33.58
CA PHE A 22 4.80 -5.19 33.84
C PHE A 22 5.36 -5.71 32.50
N GLN A 23 6.62 -6.12 32.57
CA GLN A 23 7.47 -6.65 31.52
C GLN A 23 6.88 -7.78 30.65
N GLY A 24 7.37 -7.86 29.42
CA GLY A 24 7.21 -9.03 28.56
C GLY A 24 8.11 -9.02 27.31
N ASN A 25 9.36 -8.58 27.43
CA ASN A 25 10.37 -8.78 26.39
C ASN A 25 10.74 -10.26 26.31
N TYR A 26 10.10 -11.03 25.42
CA TYR A 26 10.59 -12.36 25.08
C TYR A 26 11.63 -12.28 23.97
N ASN A 27 12.85 -11.90 24.38
CA ASN A 27 14.06 -12.30 23.65
C ASN A 27 14.22 -13.81 23.82
N ILE A 28 13.82 -14.60 22.82
CA ILE A 28 14.09 -16.04 22.82
C ILE A 28 15.52 -16.25 22.33
N ALA A 29 16.41 -16.48 23.29
CA ALA A 29 17.78 -16.92 23.10
C ALA A 29 17.84 -18.16 22.20
N ARG A 30 18.80 -18.19 21.27
CA ARG A 30 19.17 -19.40 20.51
C ARG A 30 19.85 -20.40 21.45
N GLY A 31 19.07 -21.22 22.12
CA GLY A 31 19.53 -22.40 22.84
C GLY A 31 19.83 -23.55 21.87
N LYS A 32 21.10 -23.93 21.77
CA LYS A 32 21.59 -25.08 21.00
C LYS A 32 21.18 -26.38 21.72
N LEU A 33 20.05 -26.98 21.31
CA LEU A 33 19.56 -28.23 21.90
C LEU A 33 20.33 -29.44 21.33
N HIS A 34 21.11 -30.08 22.21
CA HIS A 34 21.70 -31.39 21.95
C HIS A 34 20.63 -32.48 22.04
N SER A 35 20.67 -33.39 21.07
CA SER A 35 19.85 -34.59 20.95
C SER A 35 20.05 -35.57 22.11
N ARG A 36 18.96 -35.98 22.79
CA ARG A 36 18.83 -37.29 23.45
C ARG A 36 17.38 -37.79 23.43
N ARG A 37 17.25 -39.11 23.20
CA ARG A 37 16.08 -39.89 22.79
C ARG A 37 15.03 -40.09 23.91
N GLY A 38 13.78 -40.28 23.48
CA GLY A 38 12.89 -41.33 24.02
C GLY A 38 11.97 -40.94 25.17
N GLY A 39 10.72 -40.58 24.84
CA GLY A 39 9.66 -40.45 25.84
C GLY A 39 8.34 -39.88 25.30
N ARG A 40 7.39 -40.78 25.00
CA ARG A 40 5.93 -40.56 25.01
C ARG A 40 5.35 -39.63 23.92
N MET A 41 4.87 -40.26 22.85
CA MET A 41 3.94 -39.69 21.86
C MET A 41 2.51 -39.51 22.45
N LEU A 42 2.36 -38.80 23.58
CA LEU A 42 1.05 -38.51 24.18
C LEU A 42 0.66 -37.02 24.07
N LEU A 43 1.55 -36.17 23.56
CA LEU A 43 1.27 -34.75 23.31
C LEU A 43 0.87 -34.46 21.85
N THR A 44 1.09 -35.40 20.94
CA THR A 44 0.80 -35.25 19.51
C THR A 44 -0.67 -35.57 19.15
N LEU A 45 -1.41 -36.29 20.00
CA LEU A 45 -2.81 -36.67 19.75
C LEU A 45 -3.83 -35.67 20.33
N LEU A 46 -3.46 -34.89 21.36
CA LEU A 46 -4.36 -33.89 21.97
C LEU A 46 -4.60 -32.66 21.08
N ARG A 47 -3.94 -32.56 19.93
CA ARG A 47 -4.12 -31.48 18.94
C ARG A 47 -4.91 -31.92 17.71
N LEU A 48 -5.82 -32.88 17.84
CA LEU A 48 -6.76 -33.32 16.79
C LEU A 48 -8.24 -33.10 17.17
N GLY A 49 -8.53 -32.24 18.14
CA GLY A 49 -9.84 -32.20 18.80
C GLY A 49 -10.94 -31.31 18.19
N LYS A 50 -10.76 -30.65 17.05
CA LYS A 50 -11.81 -29.82 16.39
C LYS A 50 -11.41 -29.48 14.94
N GLY A 51 -11.41 -30.49 14.06
CA GLY A 51 -11.26 -30.29 12.63
C GLY A 51 -12.56 -29.78 12.01
N ILE A 52 -12.52 -28.69 11.25
CA ILE A 52 -13.65 -28.25 10.42
C ILE A 52 -13.69 -29.18 9.21
N SER A 53 -14.86 -29.76 8.91
CA SER A 53 -15.00 -30.65 7.76
C SER A 53 -14.85 -29.88 6.45
N GLY A 54 -14.04 -30.39 5.52
CA GLY A 54 -13.83 -29.78 4.20
C GLY A 54 -13.04 -28.46 4.22
N LYS A 55 -13.34 -27.56 3.26
CA LYS A 55 -12.65 -26.27 3.10
C LYS A 55 -13.13 -25.26 4.14
N GLN A 56 -12.21 -24.60 4.85
CA GLN A 56 -12.53 -23.74 6.02
C GLN A 56 -13.50 -22.57 5.72
N TRP A 57 -13.45 -22.00 4.50
CA TRP A 57 -14.16 -20.76 4.15
C TRP A 57 -15.31 -20.97 3.14
N ILE A 58 -15.60 -22.21 2.75
CA ILE A 58 -16.55 -22.56 1.69
C ILE A 58 -17.38 -23.79 2.14
N GLY A 59 -18.61 -23.95 1.66
CA GLY A 59 -19.47 -25.10 1.99
C GLY A 59 -20.42 -24.86 3.17
N LYS A 60 -21.04 -25.92 3.71
CA LYS A 60 -22.08 -25.87 4.76
C LYS A 60 -21.50 -25.58 6.15
N HIS A 61 -20.42 -26.26 6.52
CA HIS A 61 -19.81 -26.14 7.85
C HIS A 61 -18.50 -25.34 7.76
N ARG A 62 -18.60 -24.01 7.89
CA ARG A 62 -17.46 -23.08 7.80
C ARG A 62 -16.94 -22.68 9.17
N ARG A 63 -15.74 -22.09 9.19
CA ARG A 63 -15.21 -21.45 10.41
C ARG A 63 -15.94 -20.12 10.68
N PRO A 64 -16.55 -19.92 11.86
CA PRO A 64 -17.10 -18.61 12.21
C PRO A 64 -15.96 -17.59 12.36
N ARG A 65 -16.07 -16.45 11.66
CA ARG A 65 -15.14 -15.32 11.81
C ARG A 65 -15.82 -14.22 12.62
N ALA A 66 -15.43 -14.08 13.88
CA ALA A 66 -15.92 -12.99 14.71
C ALA A 66 -15.40 -11.63 14.22
N VAL A 67 -16.25 -10.62 14.28
CA VAL A 67 -15.87 -9.24 13.93
C VAL A 67 -15.08 -8.64 15.10
N THR A 68 -13.82 -8.29 14.85
CA THR A 68 -12.98 -7.64 15.86
C THR A 68 -13.31 -6.15 15.95
N TRP A 69 -12.94 -5.52 17.07
CA TRP A 69 -13.15 -4.06 17.25
C TRP A 69 -12.40 -3.23 16.19
N GLN A 70 -11.21 -3.68 15.76
CA GLN A 70 -10.40 -3.03 14.73
C GLN A 70 -11.14 -2.98 13.39
N MET A 71 -11.81 -4.09 13.03
CA MET A 71 -12.62 -4.14 11.82
C MET A 71 -13.76 -3.11 11.88
N LYS A 72 -14.42 -2.98 13.04
CA LYS A 72 -15.48 -1.97 13.23
C LYS A 72 -14.94 -0.54 13.11
N ARG A 73 -13.83 -0.24 13.77
CA ARG A 73 -13.17 1.08 13.68
C ARG A 73 -12.79 1.43 12.25
N ASN A 74 -12.18 0.50 11.51
CA ASN A 74 -11.78 0.73 10.13
C ASN A 74 -12.97 1.00 9.20
N VAL A 75 -14.09 0.32 9.43
CA VAL A 75 -15.33 0.56 8.69
C VAL A 75 -15.86 1.96 9.00
N ILE A 76 -15.93 2.37 10.27
CA ILE A 76 -16.38 3.72 10.66
C ILE A 76 -15.51 4.79 9.98
N GLN A 77 -14.18 4.66 10.07
CA GLN A 77 -13.27 5.61 9.41
C GLN A 77 -13.42 5.67 7.89
N ARG A 78 -13.84 4.57 7.27
CA ARG A 78 -14.13 4.55 5.83
C ARG A 78 -15.44 5.27 5.53
N LEU A 79 -16.48 5.02 6.31
CA LEU A 79 -17.79 5.67 6.17
C LEU A 79 -17.70 7.18 6.39
N GLU A 80 -16.89 7.63 7.36
CA GLU A 80 -16.63 9.05 7.60
C GLU A 80 -15.99 9.72 6.37
N ARG A 81 -15.00 9.06 5.75
CA ARG A 81 -14.41 9.55 4.50
C ARG A 81 -15.38 9.54 3.32
N GLU A 82 -16.23 8.53 3.22
CA GLU A 82 -17.26 8.46 2.18
C GLU A 82 -18.26 9.61 2.33
N ALA A 83 -18.70 9.90 3.56
CA ALA A 83 -19.58 11.04 3.84
C ALA A 83 -18.93 12.40 3.53
N GLU A 84 -17.63 12.56 3.84
CA GLU A 84 -16.89 13.77 3.47
C GLU A 84 -16.77 13.90 1.94
N ASN A 85 -16.46 12.82 1.23
CA ASN A 85 -16.40 12.83 -0.23
C ASN A 85 -17.75 13.19 -0.87
N GLU A 86 -18.85 12.66 -0.35
CA GLU A 86 -20.21 12.98 -0.81
C GLU A 86 -20.50 14.48 -0.69
N TYR A 87 -20.12 15.09 0.44
CA TYR A 87 -20.27 16.53 0.64
C TYR A 87 -19.55 17.35 -0.45
N TRP A 88 -18.30 16.98 -0.78
CA TRP A 88 -17.52 17.69 -1.79
C TRP A 88 -18.03 17.46 -3.22
N LEU A 89 -18.47 16.25 -3.54
CA LEU A 89 -18.97 15.90 -4.87
C LEU A 89 -20.38 16.45 -5.16
N SER A 90 -21.16 16.78 -4.11
CA SER A 90 -22.53 17.27 -4.26
C SER A 90 -22.67 18.66 -4.88
N ARG A 91 -21.58 19.44 -4.96
CA ARG A 91 -21.60 20.85 -5.41
C ARG A 91 -20.76 21.05 -6.67
N PRO A 92 -21.29 20.72 -7.86
CA PRO A 92 -20.58 20.94 -9.11
C PRO A 92 -20.44 22.45 -9.40
N TYR A 93 -19.30 22.83 -9.99
CA TYR A 93 -19.03 24.22 -10.40
C TYR A 93 -19.73 24.61 -11.71
N MET A 94 -19.82 23.68 -12.67
CA MET A 94 -20.47 23.87 -13.97
C MET A 94 -21.68 22.96 -14.10
N THR A 95 -22.69 23.42 -14.83
CA THR A 95 -23.82 22.59 -15.24
C THR A 95 -23.40 21.68 -16.41
N PRO A 96 -24.08 20.53 -16.63
CA PRO A 96 -23.75 19.62 -17.73
C PRO A 96 -23.79 20.30 -19.11
N GLU A 97 -24.69 21.28 -19.29
CA GLU A 97 -24.82 22.06 -20.52
C GLU A 97 -23.57 22.92 -20.78
N GLN A 98 -22.98 23.50 -19.73
CA GLN A 98 -21.75 24.30 -19.81
C GLN A 98 -20.51 23.43 -20.03
N GLU A 99 -20.49 22.22 -19.47
CA GLU A 99 -19.38 21.28 -19.67
C GLU A 99 -19.32 20.75 -21.10
N MET A 100 -20.44 20.74 -21.81
CA MET A 100 -20.55 20.17 -23.15
C MET A 100 -19.57 20.83 -24.12
N GLY A 101 -18.61 20.04 -24.62
CA GLY A 101 -17.67 20.46 -25.66
C GLY A 101 -16.47 21.29 -25.20
N HIS A 102 -16.39 21.73 -23.93
CA HIS A 102 -15.34 22.65 -23.46
C HIS A 102 -13.89 22.15 -23.67
N ALA A 103 -13.69 20.82 -23.66
CA ALA A 103 -12.38 20.19 -23.81
C ALA A 103 -12.23 19.33 -25.08
N ALA A 104 -13.16 19.44 -26.04
CA ALA A 104 -13.19 18.59 -27.23
C ALA A 104 -11.94 18.76 -28.10
N GLU A 105 -11.54 20.01 -28.38
CA GLU A 105 -10.37 20.33 -29.21
C GLU A 105 -9.07 19.79 -28.60
N ARG A 106 -8.84 20.01 -27.31
CA ARG A 106 -7.68 19.46 -26.59
C ARG A 106 -7.63 17.93 -26.67
N ARG A 107 -8.78 17.26 -26.52
CA ARG A 107 -8.86 15.79 -26.64
C ARG A 107 -8.53 15.32 -28.05
N LEU A 108 -8.98 16.05 -29.08
CA LEU A 108 -8.66 15.77 -30.47
C LEU A 108 -7.17 15.92 -30.74
N GLN A 109 -6.55 17.03 -30.33
CA GLN A 109 -5.11 17.26 -30.47
C GLN A 109 -4.27 16.18 -29.76
N ASN A 110 -4.66 15.80 -28.54
CA ASN A 110 -4.02 14.69 -27.82
C ASN A 110 -4.19 13.35 -28.55
N TRP A 111 -5.33 13.12 -29.17
CA TRP A 111 -5.56 11.91 -29.95
C TRP A 111 -4.73 11.88 -31.23
N GLU A 112 -4.66 12.99 -31.95
CA GLU A 112 -3.86 13.14 -33.18
C GLU A 112 -2.37 12.97 -32.88
N SER A 113 -1.87 13.51 -31.77
CA SER A 113 -0.47 13.32 -31.37
C SER A 113 -0.15 11.86 -31.04
N ILE A 114 -1.05 11.16 -30.34
CA ILE A 114 -0.92 9.72 -30.07
C ILE A 114 -0.94 8.92 -31.38
N LYS A 115 -1.83 9.27 -32.31
CA LYS A 115 -1.93 8.63 -33.63
C LYS A 115 -0.65 8.84 -34.44
N ALA A 116 -0.12 10.06 -34.46
CA ALA A 116 1.13 10.41 -35.13
C ALA A 116 2.32 9.66 -34.52
N ALA A 117 2.42 9.61 -33.19
CA ALA A 117 3.48 8.88 -32.50
C ALA A 117 3.44 7.37 -32.78
N LYS A 118 2.23 6.78 -32.86
CA LYS A 118 2.06 5.38 -33.28
C LYS A 118 2.47 5.16 -34.73
N ALA A 119 2.12 6.07 -35.63
CA ALA A 119 2.50 5.98 -37.04
C ALA A 119 4.02 6.16 -37.24
N ALA A 120 4.66 7.00 -36.43
CA ALA A 120 6.11 7.22 -36.46
C ALA A 120 6.94 6.07 -35.87
N LYS A 121 6.30 5.05 -35.28
CA LYS A 121 7.01 3.88 -34.73
C LYS A 121 7.50 2.96 -35.85
N PHE A 122 8.65 3.29 -36.42
CA PHE A 122 9.36 2.51 -37.43
C PHE A 122 10.75 2.10 -36.92
N PRO A 123 11.34 0.97 -37.38
CA PRO A 123 12.72 0.63 -37.04
C PRO A 123 13.71 1.73 -37.43
N GLU A 124 14.77 1.89 -36.63
CA GLU A 124 15.81 2.88 -36.90
C GLU A 124 16.54 2.62 -38.23
N HIS A 125 16.98 3.70 -38.86
CA HIS A 125 17.80 3.62 -40.06
C HIS A 125 19.17 3.03 -39.74
N LYS A 126 19.63 2.09 -40.58
CA LYS A 126 20.96 1.49 -40.47
C LYS A 126 21.88 2.11 -41.52
N TYR A 127 23.02 2.65 -41.10
CA TYR A 127 23.97 3.28 -42.01
C TYR A 127 25.19 2.39 -42.28
N ILE A 128 25.63 2.35 -43.53
CA ILE A 128 26.80 1.57 -43.96
C ILE A 128 28.08 2.03 -43.23
N THR A 129 28.14 3.32 -42.88
CA THR A 129 29.26 3.90 -42.11
C THR A 129 29.48 3.20 -40.78
N ASP A 130 28.42 2.79 -40.09
CA ASP A 130 28.50 2.12 -38.79
C ASP A 130 29.15 0.73 -38.96
N HIS A 131 28.81 0.04 -40.05
CA HIS A 131 29.41 -1.24 -40.41
C HIS A 131 30.88 -1.09 -40.84
N LEU A 132 31.21 -0.08 -41.65
CA LEU A 132 32.58 0.16 -42.12
C LEU A 132 33.51 0.68 -41.03
N ASN A 133 32.99 1.43 -40.05
CA ASN A 133 33.76 1.88 -38.89
C ASN A 133 34.29 0.71 -38.06
N HIS A 134 33.57 -0.41 -38.01
CA HIS A 134 34.03 -1.62 -37.33
C HIS A 134 35.36 -2.15 -37.91
N LEU A 135 35.63 -1.95 -39.20
CA LEU A 135 36.87 -2.38 -39.85
C LEU A 135 38.10 -1.61 -39.36
N LYS A 136 37.92 -0.45 -38.69
CA LYS A 136 39.03 0.36 -38.16
C LYS A 136 39.65 -0.23 -36.89
N ILE A 137 39.06 -1.28 -36.29
CA ILE A 137 39.57 -1.91 -35.06
C ILE A 137 40.98 -2.48 -35.24
N THR A 138 41.32 -2.95 -36.44
CA THR A 138 42.63 -3.52 -36.75
C THR A 138 43.68 -2.48 -37.13
N LYS A 139 43.35 -1.18 -37.09
CA LYS A 139 44.27 -0.11 -37.47
C LYS A 139 45.34 0.09 -36.39
N THR A 140 46.58 -0.29 -36.71
CA THR A 140 47.78 -0.06 -35.87
C THR A 140 48.63 1.08 -36.44
N TRP A 141 49.53 1.62 -35.62
CA TRP A 141 50.52 2.62 -36.06
C TRP A 141 51.72 1.93 -36.71
N SER A 142 52.36 2.57 -37.69
CA SER A 142 53.60 2.08 -38.30
C SER A 142 54.73 2.08 -37.27
N SER A 143 55.38 0.93 -37.09
CA SER A 143 56.55 0.77 -36.25
C SER A 143 57.82 1.27 -36.92
#